data_AF-A0A2S7T9G3-F1
#
_entry.id   AF-A0A2S7T9G3-F1
#
_cell.length_a   1.000
_cell.length_b   1.000
_cell.length_c   1.000
_cell.angle_alpha   90.00
_cell.angle_beta   90.00
_cell.angle_gamma   90.00
#
_symmetry.space_group_name_H-M   'P 1'
#
loop_
_entity.id
_entity.type
_entity.pdbx_description
1 polymer ?
#
loop_
_entity_poly.entity_id
_entity_poly.type
_entity_poly.pdbx_seq_one_letter_code
_entity_poly.pdbx_strand_id
1 'polypeptide(L)'
;MIGCENFYGDESLGSGYFLWKEGSYASIGYTGNNDNSSIGYTVIKENVLEAKKNENYIIVKTVMFNKDQQKNLSYWVIDKSIKLDMSLCTDQSSCDSLLLSNLTKEKDSLAFKMLLKDKNVNLSFNNWN
;
A
#
# COMPACT_ATOMS: atom_id res chain seq x y z
N MET A 1 -18.30 4.26 -3.20
CA MET A 1 -17.99 3.77 -4.56
C MET A 1 -16.48 3.72 -4.67
N ILE A 2 -15.90 2.58 -5.04
CA ILE A 2 -14.48 2.51 -5.43
C ILE A 2 -14.53 2.67 -6.95
N GLY A 3 -14.30 3.89 -7.42
CA GLY A 3 -14.15 4.15 -8.84
C GLY A 3 -12.82 3.57 -9.30
N CYS A 4 -12.82 2.93 -10.47
CA CYS A 4 -11.60 2.75 -11.26
C CYS A 4 -11.13 4.14 -11.71
N GLU A 5 -10.50 4.88 -10.81
CA GLU A 5 -9.98 6.21 -11.10
C GLU A 5 -8.55 6.06 -11.66
N ASN A 6 -8.32 6.68 -12.81
CA ASN A 6 -7.05 6.60 -13.53
C ASN A 6 -5.99 7.41 -12.79
N PHE A 7 -4.97 6.76 -12.23
CA PHE A 7 -3.89 7.47 -11.56
C PHE A 7 -2.55 7.14 -12.21
N TYR A 8 -1.81 8.20 -12.57
CA TYR A 8 -0.42 8.12 -12.98
C TYR A 8 0.43 7.78 -11.75
N GLY A 9 1.26 6.75 -11.83
CA GLY A 9 2.20 6.44 -10.75
C GLY A 9 3.35 7.44 -10.72
N ASP A 10 3.32 8.38 -9.77
CA ASP A 10 4.39 9.36 -9.57
C ASP A 10 5.71 8.73 -9.14
N GLU A 11 5.65 7.60 -8.43
CA GLU A 11 6.83 6.89 -7.94
C GLU A 11 6.62 5.37 -7.98
N SER A 12 7.41 4.67 -8.79
CA SER A 12 7.38 3.20 -8.82
C SER A 12 7.92 2.62 -7.52
N LEU A 13 7.14 1.74 -6.91
CA LEU A 13 7.53 0.94 -5.75
C LEU A 13 8.00 -0.49 -6.14
N GLY A 14 7.89 -0.82 -7.43
CA GLY A 14 8.31 -2.07 -8.06
C GLY A 14 7.29 -3.20 -7.92
N SER A 15 7.44 -4.21 -8.79
CA SER A 15 6.53 -5.36 -8.87
C SER A 15 5.07 -4.95 -9.08
N GLY A 16 4.81 -3.91 -9.86
CA GLY A 16 3.47 -3.39 -10.13
C GLY A 16 2.95 -2.34 -9.16
N TYR A 17 3.60 -2.17 -8.02
CA TYR A 17 3.17 -1.20 -7.02
C TYR A 17 3.72 0.19 -7.35
N PHE A 18 2.90 1.20 -7.12
CA PHE A 18 3.28 2.60 -7.27
C PHE A 18 2.65 3.46 -6.18
N LEU A 19 3.33 4.55 -5.85
CA LEU A 19 2.76 5.65 -5.09
C LEU A 19 2.25 6.69 -6.10
N TRP A 20 0.99 7.06 -5.99
CA TRP A 20 0.42 8.19 -6.73
C TRP A 20 0.00 9.29 -5.76
N LYS A 21 0.01 10.52 -6.26
CA LYS A 21 -0.16 11.75 -5.49
C LYS A 21 -1.10 12.69 -6.25
N GLU A 22 -2.06 13.25 -5.54
CA GLU A 22 -2.93 14.30 -6.05
C GLU A 22 -3.04 15.41 -4.99
N GLY A 23 -2.34 16.52 -5.24
CA GLY A 23 -2.21 17.60 -4.26
C GLY A 23 -1.53 17.11 -2.98
N SER A 24 -2.26 17.15 -1.85
CA SER A 24 -1.79 16.69 -0.54
C SER A 24 -2.17 15.25 -0.21
N TYR A 25 -2.91 14.58 -1.10
CA TYR A 25 -3.30 13.19 -0.97
C TYR A 25 -2.30 12.29 -1.70
N ALA A 26 -1.97 11.16 -1.09
CA ALA A 26 -1.16 10.13 -1.70
C ALA A 26 -1.71 8.75 -1.33
N SER A 27 -1.59 7.78 -2.24
CA SER A 27 -2.12 6.43 -2.06
C SER A 27 -1.27 5.40 -2.81
N ILE A 28 -1.39 4.13 -2.40
CA ILE A 28 -0.71 3.02 -3.07
C ILE A 28 -1.64 2.38 -4.09
N GLY A 29 -1.18 2.32 -5.34
CA GLY A 29 -1.83 1.60 -6.42
C GLY A 29 -1.06 0.35 -6.85
N TYR A 30 -1.72 -0.48 -7.65
CA TYR A 30 -1.15 -1.68 -8.26
C TYR A 30 -1.60 -1.81 -9.73
N THR A 31 -0.65 -1.96 -10.65
CA THR A 31 -0.90 -2.08 -12.10
C THR A 31 -0.76 -3.50 -12.65
N GLY A 32 -0.57 -4.53 -11.80
CA GLY A 32 -0.16 -5.86 -12.26
C GLY A 32 1.35 -5.93 -12.48
N ASN A 33 1.84 -6.82 -13.34
CA ASN A 33 3.29 -6.92 -13.61
C ASN A 33 3.84 -5.82 -14.56
N ASN A 34 3.11 -4.74 -14.76
CA ASN A 34 3.47 -3.69 -15.70
C ASN A 34 3.55 -2.33 -15.00
N ASP A 35 4.75 -1.97 -14.56
CA ASP A 35 5.06 -0.71 -13.88
C ASP A 35 4.77 0.54 -14.75
N ASN A 36 4.48 0.38 -16.05
CA ASN A 36 4.19 1.46 -17.00
C ASN A 36 2.71 1.55 -17.42
N SER A 37 1.80 0.83 -16.76
CA SER A 37 0.37 0.95 -17.06
C SER A 37 -0.19 2.28 -16.57
N SER A 38 -1.02 2.92 -17.40
CA SER A 38 -1.77 4.14 -17.09
C SER A 38 -3.04 3.89 -16.27
N ILE A 39 -3.33 2.63 -15.94
CA ILE A 39 -4.50 2.19 -15.16
C ILE A 39 -4.03 1.19 -14.10
N GLY A 40 -4.43 1.43 -12.85
CA GLY A 40 -4.12 0.58 -11.71
C GLY A 40 -5.25 0.53 -10.69
N TYR A 41 -5.14 -0.40 -9.75
CA TYR A 41 -6.09 -0.64 -8.67
C TYR A 41 -5.59 0.02 -7.39
N THR A 42 -6.44 0.78 -6.70
CA THR A 42 -6.10 1.33 -5.39
C THR A 42 -6.02 0.23 -4.35
N VAL A 43 -4.84 0.03 -3.78
CA VAL A 43 -4.55 -0.99 -2.78
C VAL A 43 -4.71 -0.43 -1.36
N ILE A 44 -4.10 0.73 -1.10
CA ILE A 44 -4.18 1.41 0.20
C ILE A 44 -4.86 2.76 0.00
N LYS A 45 -6.12 2.85 0.44
CA LYS A 45 -6.97 4.05 0.30
C LYS A 45 -6.69 5.14 1.34
N GLU A 46 -5.92 4.82 2.37
CA GLU A 46 -5.55 5.78 3.40
C GLU A 46 -4.46 6.71 2.89
N ASN A 47 -4.45 7.97 3.37
CA ASN A 47 -3.47 8.93 2.91
C ASN A 47 -2.06 8.51 3.32
N VAL A 48 -1.16 8.33 2.36
CA VAL A 48 0.22 7.89 2.57
C VAL A 48 1.07 9.06 3.05
N LEU A 49 1.69 8.88 4.22
CA LEU A 49 2.67 9.83 4.77
C LEU A 49 4.09 9.48 4.34
N GLU A 50 4.42 8.19 4.32
CA GLU A 50 5.76 7.70 3.98
C GLU A 50 5.64 6.29 3.41
N ALA A 51 6.35 6.01 2.31
CA ALA A 51 6.53 4.67 1.77
C ALA A 51 8.02 4.39 1.62
N LYS A 52 8.44 3.16 1.93
CA LYS A 52 9.81 2.67 1.73
C LYS A 52 9.76 1.30 1.07
N LYS A 53 10.76 0.99 0.26
CA LYS A 53 10.86 -0.29 -0.42
C LYS A 53 12.26 -0.87 -0.36
N ASN A 54 12.35 -2.19 -0.45
CA ASN A 54 13.54 -2.92 -0.87
C ASN A 54 13.16 -3.89 -2.01
N GLU A 55 13.96 -4.92 -2.26
CA GLU A 55 13.69 -5.90 -3.31
C GLU A 55 12.40 -6.72 -3.06
N ASN A 56 12.11 -7.05 -1.81
CA ASN A 56 11.07 -8.03 -1.44
C ASN A 56 9.81 -7.39 -0.82
N TYR A 57 9.95 -6.21 -0.22
CA TYR A 57 8.89 -5.60 0.59
C TYR A 57 8.70 -4.12 0.29
N ILE A 58 7.49 -3.66 0.55
CA ILE A 58 7.15 -2.25 0.71
C ILE A 58 6.57 -2.08 2.12
N ILE A 59 7.02 -1.05 2.83
CA ILE A 59 6.37 -0.60 4.06
C ILE A 59 5.73 0.76 3.84
N VAL A 60 4.54 0.96 4.41
CA VAL A 60 3.76 2.19 4.20
C VAL A 60 3.23 2.69 5.54
N LYS A 61 3.43 3.98 5.83
CA LYS A 61 2.83 4.68 6.95
C LYS A 61 1.70 5.55 6.42
N THR A 62 0.49 5.35 6.91
CA THR A 62 -0.71 6.08 6.48
C THR A 62 -1.37 6.82 7.62
N VAL A 63 -2.24 7.76 7.27
CA VAL A 63 -3.11 8.48 8.20
C VAL A 63 -4.55 8.50 7.71
N MET A 64 -5.46 8.34 8.66
CA MET A 64 -6.87 8.70 8.53
C MET A 64 -7.27 9.65 9.65
N PHE A 65 -8.25 10.50 9.39
CA PHE A 65 -8.86 11.35 10.42
C PHE A 65 -10.21 10.77 10.80
N ASN A 66 -10.49 10.60 12.09
CA ASN A 66 -11.83 10.24 12.54
C ASN A 66 -12.77 11.46 12.49
N LYS A 67 -14.04 11.25 12.88
CA LYS A 67 -15.06 12.32 12.89
C LYS A 67 -14.67 13.52 13.77
N ASP A 68 -13.81 13.30 14.77
CA ASP A 68 -13.32 14.30 15.70
C ASP A 68 -11.98 14.93 15.26
N GLN A 69 -11.59 14.74 13.99
CA GLN A 69 -10.31 15.19 13.43
C GLN A 69 -9.06 14.64 14.12
N GLN A 70 -9.19 13.55 14.89
CA GLN A 70 -8.04 12.87 15.48
C GLN A 70 -7.34 12.02 14.43
N LYS A 71 -6.01 12.09 14.43
CA LYS A 71 -5.14 11.32 13.54
C LYS A 71 -5.08 9.87 14.01
N ASN A 72 -5.42 8.96 13.12
CA ASN A 72 -5.22 7.52 13.27
C ASN A 72 -4.14 7.08 12.29
N LEU A 73 -3.02 6.64 12.83
CA LEU A 73 -1.95 6.06 12.02
C LEU A 73 -2.24 4.59 11.73
N SER A 74 -1.75 4.13 10.58
CA SER A 74 -1.64 2.71 10.29
C SER A 74 -0.34 2.45 9.55
N TYR A 75 0.14 1.23 9.69
CA TYR A 75 1.39 0.75 9.15
C TYR A 75 1.11 -0.51 8.35
N TRP A 76 1.66 -0.59 7.15
CA TRP A 76 1.37 -1.66 6.22
C TRP A 76 2.66 -2.30 5.75
N VAL A 77 2.63 -3.62 5.58
CA VAL A 77 3.64 -4.39 4.85
C VAL A 77 2.98 -4.97 3.62
N ILE A 78 3.61 -4.78 2.46
CA ILE A 78 3.27 -5.45 1.21
C ILE A 78 4.41 -6.40 0.87
N ASP A 79 4.10 -7.68 0.73
CA ASP A 79 5.05 -8.69 0.24
C ASP A 79 5.01 -8.76 -1.29
N LYS A 80 6.13 -8.36 -1.92
CA LYS A 80 6.27 -8.32 -3.38
C LYS A 80 6.63 -9.66 -4.00
N SER A 81 6.96 -10.67 -3.18
CA SER A 81 7.21 -12.03 -3.69
C SER A 81 5.92 -12.71 -4.14
N ILE A 82 4.77 -12.25 -3.62
CA ILE A 82 3.46 -12.74 -3.98
C ILE A 82 3.03 -12.08 -5.29
N LYS A 83 2.97 -12.88 -6.35
CA LYS A 83 2.44 -12.44 -7.65
C LYS A 83 0.92 -12.53 -7.62
N LEU A 84 0.25 -11.39 -7.85
CA LEU A 84 -1.20 -11.35 -7.95
C LEU A 84 -1.65 -11.71 -9.37
N ASP A 85 -2.56 -12.66 -9.48
CA ASP A 85 -3.20 -13.00 -10.75
C ASP A 85 -4.46 -12.15 -10.93
N MET A 86 -4.30 -11.02 -11.63
CA MET A 86 -5.39 -10.08 -11.87
C MET A 86 -6.49 -10.65 -12.79
N SER A 87 -6.29 -11.82 -13.42
CA SER A 87 -7.39 -12.48 -14.14
C SER A 87 -8.50 -12.97 -13.21
N LEU A 88 -8.20 -13.12 -11.90
CA LEU A 88 -9.17 -13.52 -10.86
C LEU A 88 -10.02 -12.33 -10.36
N CYS A 89 -9.71 -11.11 -10.79
CA CYS A 89 -10.46 -9.90 -10.46
C CYS A 89 -11.65 -9.77 -11.43
N THR A 90 -12.71 -10.54 -11.19
CA THR A 90 -13.93 -10.59 -12.01
C THR A 90 -15.00 -9.59 -11.57
N ASP A 91 -14.93 -9.16 -10.30
CA ASP A 91 -15.79 -8.16 -9.67
C ASP A 91 -15.06 -7.46 -8.52
N GLN A 92 -15.61 -6.36 -8.01
CA GLN A 92 -14.96 -5.57 -6.95
C GLN A 92 -14.56 -6.38 -5.73
N SER A 93 -15.39 -7.34 -5.30
CA SER A 93 -15.13 -8.14 -4.11
C SER A 93 -13.94 -9.08 -4.32
N SER A 94 -13.86 -9.70 -5.50
CA SER A 94 -12.72 -10.55 -5.88
C SER A 94 -11.42 -9.76 -6.01
N CYS A 95 -11.48 -8.54 -6.58
CA CYS A 95 -10.33 -7.65 -6.69
C CYS A 95 -9.85 -7.20 -5.31
N ASP A 96 -10.76 -6.74 -4.44
CA ASP A 96 -10.42 -6.35 -3.06
C ASP A 96 -9.80 -7.53 -2.31
N SER A 97 -10.38 -8.73 -2.40
CA SER A 97 -9.84 -9.93 -1.73
C SER A 97 -8.44 -10.28 -2.21
N LEU A 98 -8.21 -10.25 -3.53
CA LEU A 98 -6.91 -10.52 -4.14
C LEU A 98 -5.87 -9.48 -3.73
N LEU A 99 -6.20 -8.19 -3.86
CA LEU A 99 -5.29 -7.09 -3.55
C LEU A 99 -4.95 -7.03 -2.07
N LEU A 100 -5.87 -7.37 -1.17
CA LEU A 100 -5.63 -7.38 0.27
C LEU A 100 -4.85 -8.62 0.74
N SER A 101 -4.79 -9.68 -0.06
CA SER A 101 -4.21 -10.97 0.36
C SER A 101 -2.73 -10.90 0.73
N ASN A 102 -1.98 -9.97 0.16
CA ASN A 102 -0.56 -9.77 0.45
C ASN A 102 -0.27 -8.54 1.33
N LEU A 103 -1.31 -7.93 1.89
CA LEU A 103 -1.19 -6.82 2.82
C LEU A 103 -1.29 -7.29 4.25
N THR A 104 -0.35 -6.87 5.08
CA THR A 104 -0.48 -6.95 6.54
C THR A 104 -0.57 -5.54 7.10
N LYS A 105 -1.54 -5.30 7.98
CA LYS A 105 -1.79 -3.99 8.58
C LYS A 105 -1.64 -4.05 10.10
N GLU A 106 -0.96 -3.06 10.65
CA GLU A 106 -0.90 -2.78 12.09
C GLU A 106 -1.28 -1.34 12.39
N LYS A 107 -1.89 -1.11 13.55
CA LYS A 107 -2.20 0.25 14.04
C LYS A 107 -1.22 0.72 15.11
N ASP A 108 -0.53 -0.23 15.74
CA ASP A 108 0.46 0.04 16.77
C ASP A 108 1.87 -0.04 16.17
N SER A 109 2.70 0.96 16.48
CA SER A 109 4.04 1.07 15.90
C SER A 109 5.02 0.02 16.45
N LEU A 110 4.81 -0.45 17.68
CA LEU A 110 5.63 -1.48 18.30
C LEU A 110 5.28 -2.86 17.71
N ALA A 111 4.00 -3.18 17.60
CA ALA A 111 3.51 -4.39 16.92
C ALA A 111 4.02 -4.45 15.48
N PHE A 112 3.98 -3.32 14.76
CA PHE A 112 4.54 -3.25 13.42
C PHE A 112 6.06 -3.50 13.37
N LYS A 113 6.84 -2.94 14.30
CA LYS A 113 8.29 -3.22 14.39
C LYS A 113 8.56 -4.71 14.64
N MET A 114 7.76 -5.35 15.49
CA MET A 114 7.86 -6.80 15.73
C MET A 114 7.53 -7.58 14.46
N LEU A 115 6.46 -7.20 13.75
CA LEU A 115 6.10 -7.79 12.46
C LEU A 115 7.24 -7.71 11.44
N LEU A 116 7.90 -6.55 11.32
CA LEU A 116 9.05 -6.38 10.42
C LEU A 116 10.20 -7.29 10.80
N LYS A 117 10.50 -7.42 12.10
CA LYS A 117 11.54 -8.31 12.60
C LYS A 117 11.22 -9.78 12.29
N ASP A 118 9.99 -10.21 12.56
CA ASP A 118 9.54 -11.59 12.35
C ASP A 118 9.55 -11.98 10.87
N LYS A 119 9.23 -11.04 9.97
CA LYS A 119 9.32 -11.21 8.52
C LYS A 119 10.71 -10.93 7.94
N ASN A 120 11.72 -10.64 8.77
CA ASN A 120 13.07 -10.26 8.35
C ASN A 120 13.11 -9.10 7.32
N VAL A 121 12.24 -8.11 7.53
CA VAL A 121 12.14 -6.92 6.67
C VAL A 121 13.14 -5.87 7.15
N ASN A 122 14.22 -5.68 6.38
CA ASN A 122 15.21 -4.63 6.64
C ASN A 122 14.78 -3.28 6.05
N LEU A 123 13.69 -2.72 6.58
CA LEU A 123 13.18 -1.38 6.26
C LEU A 123 12.74 -0.68 7.55
N SER A 124 12.82 0.65 7.57
CA SER A 124 12.33 1.46 8.69
C SER A 124 11.90 2.84 8.24
N PHE A 125 10.95 3.43 8.96
CA PHE A 125 10.60 4.85 8.80
C PHE A 125 11.62 5.74 9.51
N ASN A 126 11.83 6.94 8.98
CA ASN A 126 12.84 7.87 9.51
C ASN A 126 12.51 8.38 10.92
N ASN A 127 11.24 8.33 11.35
CA ASN A 127 10.79 8.71 12.68
C ASN A 127 9.62 7.82 13.15
N TRP A 128 9.88 6.96 14.14
CA TRP A 128 8.88 6.08 14.76
C TRP A 128 8.04 6.75 15.86
N ASN A 129 8.34 8.00 16.17
CA ASN A 129 7.66 8.81 17.19
C ASN A 129 6.20 9.08 16.82
#